data_AF-A0ABD5XF12-F1
#
_entry.id   AF-A0ABD5XF12-F1
#
_cell.length_a   1.000
_cell.length_b   1.000
_cell.length_c   1.000
_cell.angle_alpha   90.00
_cell.angle_beta   90.00
_cell.angle_gamma   90.00
#
_symmetry.space_group_name_H-M   'P 1'
#
loop_
_entity.id
_entity.type
_entity.pdbx_description
1 polymer ?
#
loop_
_entity_poly.entity_id
_entity_poly.type
_entity_poly.pdbx_seq_one_letter_code
_entity_poly.pdbx_strand_id
1 'polypeptide(L)'
;MSVLTYDDKLEILGLLGGVFIILVALGTLLEPPWTTNGATGAAIVQTIGVFLSVAVGLVLIEITYGGGLRGLLPGGSSETET
;
A
#
# COMPACT_ATOMS: atom_id res chain seq x y z
N MET A 1 -1.55 16.00 -16.49
CA MET A 1 -0.70 15.16 -15.62
C MET A 1 -0.08 16.10 -14.60
N SER A 2 -0.57 16.12 -13.36
CA SER A 2 0.09 16.90 -12.31
C SER A 2 1.38 16.19 -11.96
N VAL A 3 2.48 16.84 -12.30
CA VAL A 3 3.84 16.45 -11.96
C VAL A 3 3.97 16.64 -10.46
N LEU A 4 4.27 15.56 -9.74
CA LEU A 4 4.56 15.52 -8.29
C LEU A 4 5.15 16.86 -7.82
N THR A 5 4.36 17.67 -7.11
CA THR A 5 4.84 18.95 -6.58
C THR A 5 5.80 18.64 -5.44
N TYR A 6 7.08 18.95 -5.65
CA TYR A 6 8.19 18.58 -4.76
C TYR A 6 8.13 19.21 -3.35
N ASP A 7 7.18 20.11 -3.10
CA ASP A 7 6.93 20.68 -1.78
C ASP A 7 6.33 19.66 -0.81
N ASP A 8 5.58 18.67 -1.30
CA ASP A 8 5.00 17.62 -0.45
C ASP A 8 5.90 16.38 -0.39
N LYS A 9 6.86 16.41 0.54
CA LYS A 9 7.76 15.29 0.81
C LYS A 9 7.01 14.01 1.21
N LEU A 10 5.82 14.11 1.81
CA LEU A 10 5.05 12.94 2.22
C LEU A 10 4.40 12.25 1.03
N GLU A 11 4.04 13.00 -0.01
CA GLU A 11 3.52 12.44 -1.27
C GLU A 11 4.56 11.52 -1.93
N ILE A 12 5.80 12.00 -2.04
CA ILE A 12 6.91 11.21 -2.61
C ILE A 12 7.22 9.98 -1.74
N LEU A 13 7.24 10.14 -0.41
CA LEU A 13 7.55 9.04 0.50
C LEU A 13 6.47 7.96 0.53
N GLY A 14 5.19 8.32 0.49
CA GLY A 14 4.10 7.35 0.46
C GLY A 14 4.05 6.57 -0.84
N LEU A 15 4.31 7.22 -1.97
CA LEU A 15 4.42 6.55 -3.27
C LEU A 15 5.63 5.61 -3.31
N LEU A 16 6.83 6.10 -3.01
CA LEU A 16 8.04 5.29 -3.06
C LEU A 16 8.01 4.15 -2.03
N GLY A 17 7.55 4.44 -0.81
CA GLY A 17 7.40 3.44 0.24
C GLY A 17 6.37 2.37 -0.12
N GLY A 18 5.21 2.77 -0.65
CA GLY A 18 4.18 1.83 -1.08
C GLY A 18 4.65 0.93 -2.22
N VAL A 19 5.29 1.49 -3.24
CA VAL A 19 5.90 0.73 -4.34
C VAL A 19 6.98 -0.22 -3.82
N PHE A 20 7.86 0.25 -2.94
CA PHE A 20 8.92 -0.58 -2.35
C PHE A 20 8.35 -1.79 -1.61
N ILE A 21 7.33 -1.60 -0.78
CA ILE A 21 6.69 -2.70 -0.03
C ILE A 21 6.10 -3.74 -0.99
N ILE A 22 5.43 -3.30 -2.06
CA ILE A 22 4.88 -4.20 -3.07
C ILE A 22 6.00 -5.00 -3.76
N LEU A 23 7.10 -4.35 -4.13
CA LEU A 23 8.24 -5.02 -4.76
C LEU A 23 8.87 -6.08 -3.82
N VAL A 24 9.03 -5.77 -2.53
CA VAL A 24 9.54 -6.73 -1.54
C VAL A 24 8.58 -7.92 -1.38
N ALA A 25 7.28 -7.65 -1.33
CA ALA A 25 6.26 -8.70 -1.24
C ALA A 25 6.30 -9.63 -2.47
N LEU A 26 6.42 -9.07 -3.67
CA LEU A 26 6.61 -9.85 -4.90
C LEU A 26 7.91 -10.65 -4.90
N GLY A 27 9.03 -10.05 -4.47
CA GLY A 27 10.31 -10.75 -4.32
C GLY A 27 10.22 -11.94 -3.36
N THR A 28 9.45 -11.79 -2.29
CA THR A 28 9.19 -12.87 -1.32
C THR A 28 8.43 -14.05 -1.96
N LEU A 29 7.60 -13.80 -2.97
CA LEU A 29 6.90 -14.88 -3.70
C LEU A 29 7.79 -15.59 -4.73
N LEU A 30 8.85 -14.94 -5.22
CA LEU A 30 9.79 -15.55 -6.16
C LEU A 30 10.64 -16.62 -5.48
N GLU A 31 11.13 -16.33 -4.27
CA GLU A 31 11.89 -17.27 -3.45
C GLU A 31 11.25 -17.38 -2.05
N PRO A 32 10.19 -18.20 -1.91
CA PRO A 32 9.45 -18.22 -0.67
C PRO A 32 10.28 -18.90 0.44
N PRO A 33 10.57 -18.22 1.56
CA PRO A 33 11.44 -18.77 2.60
C PRO A 33 10.87 -20.03 3.26
N TRP A 34 9.55 -20.20 3.23
CA TRP A 34 8.84 -21.36 3.76
C TRP A 34 8.98 -22.64 2.91
N THR A 35 9.58 -22.59 1.72
CA THR A 35 9.86 -23.79 0.93
C THR A 35 10.87 -24.73 1.59
N THR A 36 11.69 -24.21 2.50
CA THR A 36 12.72 -24.97 3.23
C THR A 36 12.26 -25.42 4.62
N ASN A 37 11.04 -25.07 5.03
CA ASN A 37 10.54 -25.31 6.38
C ASN A 37 9.37 -26.31 6.35
N GLY A 38 9.43 -27.36 7.19
CA GLY A 38 8.43 -28.43 7.21
C GLY A 38 7.10 -28.07 7.90
N ALA A 39 7.01 -26.88 8.49
CA ALA A 39 5.82 -26.45 9.24
C ALA A 39 4.79 -25.75 8.34
N THR A 40 3.80 -26.49 7.85
CA THR A 40 2.71 -25.99 6.98
C THR A 40 1.97 -24.78 7.57
N GLY A 41 1.72 -24.77 8.89
CA GLY A 41 1.05 -23.64 9.55
C GLY A 41 1.83 -22.33 9.42
N ALA A 42 3.16 -22.39 9.52
CA ALA A 42 4.01 -21.20 9.36
C ALA A 42 4.01 -20.69 7.92
N ALA A 43 3.93 -21.58 6.93
CA ALA A 43 3.85 -21.21 5.51
C ALA A 43 2.54 -20.44 5.19
N ILE A 44 1.42 -20.88 5.78
CA ILE A 44 0.12 -20.20 5.62
C ILE A 44 0.18 -18.79 6.19
N VAL A 45 0.68 -18.64 7.42
CA VAL A 45 0.78 -17.32 8.08
C VAL A 45 1.69 -16.38 7.29
N GLN A 46 2.83 -16.88 6.80
CA GLN A 46 3.74 -16.09 5.97
C GLN A 46 3.10 -15.65 4.66
N THR A 47 2.35 -16.53 4.00
CA THR A 47 1.63 -16.21 2.76
C THR A 47 0.60 -15.10 3.00
N ILE A 48 -0.18 -15.18 4.09
CA ILE A 48 -1.12 -14.12 4.48
C ILE A 48 -0.37 -12.80 4.73
N GLY A 49 0.78 -12.85 5.42
CA GLY A 49 1.63 -11.68 5.66
C GLY A 49 2.10 -10.99 4.38
N VAL A 50 2.40 -11.75 3.32
CA VAL A 50 2.75 -11.19 2.01
C VAL A 50 1.58 -10.43 1.40
N PHE A 51 0.37 -11.00 1.41
CA PHE A 51 -0.82 -10.32 0.90
C PHE A 51 -1.17 -9.06 1.69
N LEU A 52 -1.04 -9.11 3.02
CA LEU A 52 -1.22 -7.94 3.89
C LEU A 52 -0.19 -6.85 3.57
N SER A 53 1.05 -7.21 3.25
CA SER A 53 2.10 -6.26 2.87
C SER A 53 1.74 -5.55 1.56
N VAL A 54 1.25 -6.28 0.55
CA VAL A 54 0.73 -5.67 -0.69
C VAL A 54 -0.43 -4.72 -0.40
N ALA A 55 -1.37 -5.12 0.46
CA ALA A 55 -2.49 -4.27 0.87
C ALA A 55 -2.00 -2.98 1.54
N VAL A 56 -1.01 -3.05 2.42
CA VAL A 56 -0.39 -1.86 3.04
C VAL A 56 0.25 -0.96 2.00
N GLY A 57 0.99 -1.52 1.03
CA GLY A 57 1.60 -0.73 -0.04
C GLY A 57 0.56 0.01 -0.89
N LEU A 58 -0.55 -0.65 -1.23
CA LEU A 58 -1.67 -0.03 -1.94
C LEU A 58 -2.35 1.07 -1.11
N VAL A 59 -2.58 0.85 0.19
CA VAL A 59 -3.16 1.86 1.09
C VAL A 59 -2.26 3.09 1.19
N LEU A 60 -0.95 2.91 1.24
CA LEU A 60 0.00 4.04 1.27
C LEU A 60 -0.08 4.85 -0.03
N ILE A 61 -0.09 4.18 -1.18
CA ILE A 61 -0.23 4.85 -2.48
C ILE A 61 -1.58 5.57 -2.57
N GLU A 62 -2.66 4.93 -2.12
CA GLU A 62 -4.02 5.47 -2.16
C GLU A 62 -4.17 6.69 -1.25
N ILE A 63 -3.69 6.66 -0.01
CA ILE A 63 -3.76 7.83 0.90
C ILE A 63 -2.92 8.99 0.37
N THR A 64 -1.83 8.69 -0.34
CA THR A 64 -0.97 9.67 -0.98
C THR A 64 -1.62 10.33 -2.20
N TYR A 65 -2.29 9.55 -3.07
CA TYR A 65 -2.88 10.06 -4.32
C TYR A 65 -4.34 10.50 -4.18
N GLY A 66 -5.11 9.75 -3.41
CA GLY A 66 -6.52 9.94 -3.17
C GLY A 66 -6.72 10.54 -1.79
N GLY A 67 -7.48 11.63 -1.72
CA GLY A 67 -8.12 12.07 -0.48
C GLY A 67 -9.16 11.05 0.03
N GLY A 68 -8.85 9.75 0.06
CA GLY A 68 -9.78 8.64 0.30
C GLY A 68 -10.42 8.66 1.69
N LEU A 69 -9.76 9.29 2.68
CA LEU A 69 -10.36 9.50 4.00
C LEU A 69 -11.45 10.58 3.98
N ARG A 70 -11.37 11.59 3.10
CA ARG A 70 -12.39 12.65 2.98
C ARG A 70 -13.71 12.13 2.39
N GLY A 71 -13.67 11.08 1.57
CA GLY A 71 -14.86 10.43 1.01
C GLY A 71 -15.59 9.49 1.99
N LEU A 72 -14.89 9.02 3.03
CA LEU A 72 -15.44 8.13 4.07
C LEU A 72 -15.96 8.88 5.31
N LEU A 73 -15.67 10.17 5.41
CA LEU A 73 -16.19 11.03 6.47
C LEU A 73 -17.58 11.56 6.06
N PRO A 74 -18.62 11.37 6.89
CA PRO A 74 -19.92 11.98 6.65
C PRO A 74 -19.77 13.51 6.71
N GLY A 75 -19.90 14.17 5.55
CA GLY A 75 -19.70 15.60 5.36
C GLY A 75 -18.82 15.98 4.16
N GLY A 76 -18.22 15.01 3.45
CA GLY A 76 -17.33 15.27 2.31
C GLY A 76 -18.00 15.61 0.97
N SER A 77 -19.32 15.67 0.88
CA SER A 77 -20.03 15.96 -0.37
C SER A 77 -20.31 17.46 -0.53
N SER A 78 -19.49 18.09 -1.38
CA SER A 78 -19.82 19.21 -2.27
C SER A 78 -20.65 20.36 -1.66
N GLU A 79 -19.95 21.39 -1.15
CA GLU A 79 -20.42 22.77 -1.38
C GLU A 79 -20.31 23.03 -2.88
N THR A 80 -21.38 22.71 -3.62
CA THR A 80 -21.64 23.33 -4.92
C THR A 80 -21.95 24.79 -4.65
N GLU A 81 -20.97 25.66 -4.89
CA GLU A 81 -21.14 27.09 -5.09
C GLU A 81 -22.34 27.35 -6.01
N THR A 82 -23.26 28.21 -5.54
CA THR A 82 -24.16 29.00 -6.37
C THR A 82 -23.71 30.45 -6.36
#